data_AF-A0A1Y3UGA1-F1
#
_entry.id   AF-A0A1Y3UGA1-F1
#
_cell.length_a   1.000
_cell.length_b   1.000
_cell.length_c   1.000
_cell.angle_alpha   90.00
_cell.angle_beta   90.00
_cell.angle_gamma   90.00
#
_symmetry.space_group_name_H-M   'P 1'
#
loop_
_entity.id
_entity.type
_entity.pdbx_description
1 polymer ?
#
loop_
_entity_poly.entity_id
_entity_poly.type
_entity_poly.pdbx_seq_one_letter_code
_entity_poly.pdbx_strand_id
1 'polypeptide(L)'
;MSTLYLADIKVEEGDKATAWSPAPEDQVAKDQILAQINMSAGTTLIQNNKIYMDASSTIFSGNAFIPSAAITSLNADKITAGTLNAANVNIINLNANNITTGTINGQNLKIDLNTGNVEFQYGRIHNFSNTVDINLDQNYISTANYNTRALLKDGELQLTQPNLYDTNGNWYFRLYNGGGAGDAWAGASLIGRDSVIVANEGNAQGATGFTSSPMGTATFSGLFTGKGTNNWMPTILGGAERGVFIKGGNQMSIKQNVMDPNDGGVFVTGSPFISVGVDGPNNNWWGNRIVIDGEYLHVPTAWRHTTGGAPNLVVADDGAIVRSTSASKYKTEIHRDYSTKYGDRLLQLPTATWIDKGQKERYQKGERHIKPNKYFGMIAEDLADAGLDLLVSRNSQTHEIEGIQYERIGPALIPVIRKLKKKVQQLEEKLNEQ
;
A
#
# COMPACT_ATOMS: atom_id res chain seq x y z
N MET A 1 101.68 -3.02 87.30
CA MET A 1 100.96 -1.82 87.73
C MET A 1 99.49 -2.02 87.39
N SER A 2 98.61 -1.91 88.38
CA SER A 2 97.16 -1.93 88.20
C SER A 2 96.68 -0.59 87.64
N THR A 3 95.92 -0.62 86.56
CA THR A 3 95.28 0.58 85.99
C THR A 3 93.99 0.87 86.74
N LEU A 4 93.87 2.06 87.32
CA LEU A 4 92.63 2.54 87.94
C LEU A 4 91.66 2.95 86.82
N TYR A 5 90.49 2.32 86.77
CA TYR A 5 89.37 2.76 85.96
C TYR A 5 88.35 3.48 86.84
N LEU A 6 88.03 4.71 86.47
CA LEU A 6 86.94 5.50 87.05
C LEU A 6 85.86 5.64 85.99
N ALA A 7 84.63 5.23 86.32
CA ALA A 7 83.42 5.39 85.51
C ALA A 7 82.35 6.08 86.38
N ASP A 8 81.33 6.65 85.74
CA ASP A 8 80.19 7.30 86.40
C ASP A 8 80.56 8.48 87.33
N ILE A 9 81.42 9.38 86.83
CA ILE A 9 81.73 10.65 87.51
C ILE A 9 80.64 11.68 87.18
N LYS A 10 80.04 12.29 88.19
CA LYS A 10 79.14 13.44 88.04
C LYS A 10 79.83 14.69 88.59
N VAL A 11 79.84 15.75 87.80
CA VAL A 11 80.24 17.09 88.23
C VAL A 11 78.98 17.92 88.29
N GLU A 12 78.66 18.48 89.45
CA GLU A 12 77.46 19.28 89.66
C GLU A 12 77.78 20.53 90.50
N GLU A 13 77.01 21.59 90.28
CA GLU A 13 77.11 22.84 91.03
C GLU A 13 76.03 22.88 92.11
N GLY A 14 76.44 22.91 93.39
CA GLY A 14 75.53 22.93 94.52
C GLY A 14 76.19 22.54 95.84
N ASP A 15 75.47 22.78 96.93
CA ASP A 15 75.87 22.56 98.33
C ASP A 15 75.39 21.21 98.91
N LYS A 16 74.75 20.38 98.08
CA LYS A 16 74.40 18.98 98.37
C LYS A 16 74.69 18.09 97.17
N ALA A 17 75.45 17.01 97.39
CA ALA A 17 75.69 16.00 96.38
C ALA A 17 74.40 15.22 96.07
N THR A 18 74.11 15.01 94.79
CA THR A 18 73.02 14.18 94.30
C THR A 18 73.57 12.88 93.70
N ALA A 19 72.73 11.85 93.62
CA ALA A 19 73.12 10.59 92.99
C ALA A 19 73.52 10.82 91.51
N TRP A 20 74.43 9.99 91.00
CA TRP A 20 74.87 10.06 89.61
C TRP A 20 73.68 9.90 88.65
N SER A 21 73.67 10.72 87.60
CA SER A 21 72.73 10.66 86.48
C SER A 21 73.48 11.05 85.20
N PRO A 22 73.17 10.47 84.03
CA PRO A 22 73.75 10.89 82.76
C PRO A 22 73.49 12.38 82.51
N ALA A 23 74.45 13.09 81.88
CA ALA A 23 74.23 14.48 81.49
C ALA A 23 73.07 14.57 80.48
N PRO A 24 72.24 15.64 80.50
CA PRO A 24 71.11 15.78 79.59
C PRO A 24 71.49 15.61 78.10
N GLU A 25 72.67 16.09 77.72
CA GLU A 25 73.27 15.97 76.39
C GLU A 25 73.72 14.54 76.04
N ASP A 26 74.05 13.71 77.04
CA ASP A 26 74.41 12.30 76.88
C ASP A 26 73.18 11.38 76.79
N GLN A 27 71.97 11.90 77.10
CA GLN A 27 70.70 11.16 76.97
C GLN A 27 70.12 11.22 75.54
N VAL A 28 70.65 12.07 74.67
CA VAL A 28 70.22 12.14 73.27
C VAL A 28 70.99 11.10 72.47
N ALA A 29 70.37 9.93 72.27
CA ALA A 29 70.97 8.86 71.47
C ALA A 29 71.33 9.37 70.06
N LYS A 30 72.49 8.94 69.56
CA LYS A 30 73.10 9.34 68.27
C LYS A 30 72.22 9.07 67.04
N ASP A 31 71.13 8.32 67.22
CA ASP A 31 70.17 7.92 66.18
C ASP A 31 68.79 8.61 66.33
N GLN A 32 68.64 9.59 67.25
CA GLN A 32 67.42 10.39 67.34
C GLN A 32 67.35 11.41 66.21
N ILE A 33 66.36 11.26 65.33
CA ILE A 33 65.98 12.27 64.34
C ILE A 33 65.58 13.55 65.10
N LEU A 34 66.47 14.55 65.13
CA LEU A 34 66.14 15.89 65.61
C LEU A 34 65.27 16.58 64.55
N ALA A 35 63.94 16.42 64.64
CA ALA A 35 63.02 17.26 63.90
C ALA A 35 63.27 18.72 64.32
N GLN A 36 63.46 19.64 63.37
CA GLN A 36 63.44 21.06 63.67
C GLN A 36 61.97 21.46 63.83
N ILE A 37 61.53 21.58 65.08
CA ILE A 37 60.25 22.19 65.44
C ILE A 37 60.56 23.60 65.89
N ASN A 38 60.29 24.58 65.03
CA ASN A 38 60.40 25.99 65.39
C ASN A 38 59.00 26.54 65.66
N MET A 39 58.73 26.85 66.92
CA MET A 39 57.46 27.42 67.37
C MET A 39 57.64 28.90 67.71
N SER A 40 56.88 29.75 67.03
CA SER A 40 56.72 31.17 67.38
C SER A 40 55.23 31.48 67.52
N ALA A 41 54.89 32.62 68.13
CA ALA A 41 53.48 32.99 68.31
C ALA A 41 52.76 33.04 66.94
N GLY A 42 51.84 32.09 66.72
CA GLY A 42 51.02 31.99 65.51
C GLY A 42 51.62 31.21 64.34
N THR A 43 52.87 30.74 64.40
CA THR A 43 53.45 29.87 63.35
C THR A 43 54.32 28.76 63.92
N THR A 44 54.17 27.57 63.34
CA THR A 44 55.01 26.41 63.66
C THR A 44 55.56 25.85 62.35
N LEU A 45 56.89 25.79 62.23
CA LEU A 45 57.58 25.08 61.14
C LEU A 45 58.02 23.71 61.66
N ILE A 46 57.61 22.65 60.97
CA ILE A 46 58.11 21.29 61.17
C ILE A 46 58.88 20.90 59.93
N GLN A 47 60.21 20.84 60.03
CA GLN A 47 61.07 20.43 58.92
C GLN A 47 61.80 19.15 59.28
N ASN A 48 61.54 18.10 58.49
CA ASN A 48 62.15 16.78 58.64
C ASN A 48 62.16 16.06 57.29
N ASN A 49 62.98 15.02 57.14
CA ASN A 49 63.03 14.19 55.93
C ASN A 49 61.70 13.44 55.70
N LYS A 50 61.06 12.99 56.77
CA LYS A 50 59.72 12.39 56.75
C LYS A 50 58.91 12.88 57.93
N ILE A 51 57.63 13.12 57.68
CA ILE A 51 56.62 13.37 58.72
C ILE A 51 55.60 12.25 58.59
N TYR A 52 55.47 11.45 59.65
CA TYR A 52 54.44 10.42 59.74
C TYR A 52 53.25 11.01 60.52
N MET A 53 52.08 11.02 59.91
CA MET A 53 50.83 11.48 60.53
C MET A 53 49.88 10.30 60.65
N ASP A 54 49.29 10.15 61.83
CA ASP A 54 48.33 9.08 62.09
C ASP A 54 46.92 9.54 61.68
N ALA A 55 46.24 8.73 60.87
CA ALA A 55 44.93 9.07 60.31
C ALA A 55 43.82 9.19 61.37
N SER A 56 43.97 8.54 62.53
CA SER A 56 42.96 8.58 63.61
C SER A 56 43.05 9.84 64.48
N SER A 57 44.18 10.53 64.45
CA SER A 57 44.46 11.68 65.33
C SER A 57 44.81 12.97 64.59
N THR A 58 45.05 12.93 63.28
CA THR A 58 45.32 14.11 62.46
C THR A 58 44.03 14.77 62.00
N ILE A 59 43.75 15.98 62.49
CA ILE A 59 42.53 16.74 62.18
C ILE A 59 42.93 18.16 61.73
N PHE A 60 42.34 18.63 60.63
CA PHE A 60 42.36 20.04 60.25
C PHE A 60 41.05 20.68 60.72
N SER A 61 41.10 21.67 61.61
CA SER A 61 39.92 22.34 62.17
C SER A 61 39.18 23.28 61.18
N GLY A 62 39.57 23.25 59.91
CA GLY A 62 39.03 24.06 58.82
C GLY A 62 39.52 23.53 57.47
N ASN A 63 39.95 24.42 56.58
CA ASN A 63 40.50 24.02 55.29
C ASN A 63 41.95 23.55 55.42
N ALA A 64 42.27 22.39 54.84
CA ALA A 64 43.65 22.03 54.59
C ALA A 64 44.21 22.89 53.43
N PHE A 65 45.40 23.46 53.59
CA PHE A 65 46.10 24.17 52.53
C PHE A 65 47.05 23.21 51.79
N ILE A 66 46.67 22.79 50.58
CA ILE A 66 47.44 21.85 49.75
C ILE A 66 47.51 22.40 48.32
N PRO A 67 48.52 23.23 47.98
CA PRO A 67 48.69 23.74 46.61
C PRO A 67 48.95 22.62 45.59
N SER A 68 49.69 21.60 46.00
CA SER A 68 50.01 20.40 45.22
C SER A 68 50.34 19.23 46.15
N ALA A 69 49.98 18.01 45.77
CA ALA A 69 50.34 16.81 46.52
C ALA A 69 50.77 15.68 45.56
N ALA A 70 51.79 14.93 45.94
CA ALA A 70 52.13 13.65 45.31
C ALA A 70 51.45 12.52 46.09
N ILE A 71 50.36 11.99 45.55
CA ILE A 71 49.54 10.97 46.21
C ILE A 71 49.65 9.66 45.44
N THR A 72 50.18 8.60 46.07
CA THR A 72 50.26 7.27 45.44
C THR A 72 48.88 6.63 45.27
N SER A 73 48.02 6.77 46.27
CA SER A 73 46.63 6.31 46.25
C SER A 73 45.77 7.16 47.17
N LEU A 74 44.49 7.30 46.81
CA LEU A 74 43.51 8.09 47.55
C LEU A 74 42.24 7.25 47.70
N ASN A 75 41.79 7.04 48.94
CA ASN A 75 40.42 6.61 49.17
C ASN A 75 39.52 7.86 49.16
N ALA A 76 38.59 7.93 48.21
CA ALA A 76 37.82 9.14 47.87
C ALA A 76 36.35 9.12 48.32
N ASP A 77 35.96 8.25 49.26
CA ASP A 77 34.56 8.04 49.68
C ASP A 77 33.80 9.30 50.16
N LYS A 78 34.51 10.38 50.51
CA LYS A 78 33.93 11.62 51.07
C LYS A 78 34.23 12.88 50.26
N ILE A 79 34.76 12.75 49.04
CA ILE A 79 35.03 13.92 48.19
C ILE A 79 33.71 14.48 47.66
N THR A 80 33.40 15.71 48.06
CA THR A 80 32.35 16.54 47.46
C THR A 80 33.02 17.78 46.88
N ALA A 81 32.87 18.02 45.58
CA ALA A 81 33.52 19.12 44.88
C ALA A 81 32.48 20.01 44.19
N GLY A 82 32.72 21.33 44.12
CA GLY A 82 31.90 22.24 43.31
C GLY A 82 32.19 22.06 41.80
N THR A 83 33.47 22.02 41.43
CA THR A 83 33.92 21.67 40.07
C THR A 83 35.14 20.79 40.17
N LEU A 84 35.08 19.61 39.55
CA LEU A 84 36.23 18.75 39.35
C LEU A 84 36.68 18.90 37.91
N ASN A 85 37.85 19.50 37.68
CA ASN A 85 38.45 19.56 36.35
C ASN A 85 39.10 18.20 36.02
N ALA A 86 38.37 17.35 35.29
CA ALA A 86 38.78 15.99 34.97
C ALA A 86 39.50 15.85 33.61
N ALA A 87 40.15 16.91 33.11
CA ALA A 87 40.75 16.92 31.77
C ALA A 87 41.78 15.80 31.51
N ASN A 88 42.46 15.30 32.54
CA ASN A 88 43.49 14.25 32.45
C ASN A 88 43.20 13.04 33.36
N VAL A 89 41.91 12.79 33.67
CA VAL A 89 41.51 11.71 34.57
C VAL A 89 40.85 10.58 33.79
N ASN A 90 41.30 9.35 33.99
CA ASN A 90 40.66 8.15 33.45
C ASN A 90 39.60 7.65 34.44
N ILE A 91 38.32 7.73 34.07
CA ILE A 91 37.21 7.20 34.86
C ILE A 91 36.82 5.83 34.30
N ILE A 92 37.07 4.77 35.07
CA ILE A 92 36.75 3.39 34.66
C ILE A 92 35.24 3.10 34.83
N ASN A 93 34.67 3.55 35.95
CA ASN A 93 33.25 3.41 36.25
C ASN A 93 32.70 4.77 36.71
N LEU A 94 31.65 5.25 36.05
CA LEU A 94 30.95 6.47 36.42
C LEU A 94 29.51 6.11 36.79
N ASN A 95 29.15 6.27 38.05
CA ASN A 95 27.75 6.22 38.50
C ASN A 95 27.25 7.65 38.67
N ALA A 96 26.49 8.13 37.68
CA ALA A 96 25.95 9.49 37.66
C ALA A 96 24.42 9.45 37.64
N ASN A 97 23.80 10.04 38.66
CA ASN A 97 22.34 10.25 38.67
C ASN A 97 21.93 11.34 37.66
N ASN A 98 22.80 12.33 37.41
CA ASN A 98 22.53 13.46 36.51
C ASN A 98 23.77 13.81 35.69
N ILE A 99 23.58 14.01 34.39
CA ILE A 99 24.53 14.68 33.49
C ILE A 99 23.69 15.74 32.74
N THR A 100 23.85 17.00 33.13
CA THR A 100 22.88 18.07 32.77
C THR A 100 23.30 18.93 31.56
N THR A 101 24.55 18.83 31.11
CA THR A 101 25.09 19.61 29.99
C THR A 101 26.32 18.92 29.41
N GLY A 102 26.79 19.39 28.24
CA GLY A 102 28.03 18.97 27.63
C GLY A 102 27.86 17.87 26.58
N THR A 103 28.95 17.16 26.30
CA THR A 103 29.00 16.12 25.26
C THR A 103 29.62 14.85 25.81
N ILE A 104 28.97 13.72 25.60
CA ILE A 104 29.54 12.39 25.82
C ILE A 104 30.09 11.94 24.47
N ASN A 105 31.42 11.89 24.35
CA ASN A 105 32.11 11.62 23.08
C ASN A 105 32.97 10.36 23.20
N GLY A 106 32.58 9.32 22.47
CA GLY A 106 33.38 8.12 22.24
C GLY A 106 33.78 8.01 20.77
N GLN A 107 34.54 6.97 20.42
CA GLN A 107 35.02 6.78 19.04
C GLN A 107 33.88 6.67 18.02
N ASN A 108 32.78 5.98 18.37
CA ASN A 108 31.67 5.67 17.45
C ASN A 108 30.34 6.30 17.86
N LEU A 109 30.28 7.00 19.00
CA LEU A 109 29.05 7.58 19.55
C LEU A 109 29.34 8.95 20.15
N LYS A 110 28.56 9.93 19.72
CA LYS A 110 28.52 11.27 20.30
C LYS A 110 27.10 11.61 20.73
N ILE A 111 26.93 11.97 21.99
CA ILE A 111 25.68 12.50 22.55
C ILE A 111 25.92 13.94 22.95
N ASP A 112 25.26 14.88 22.28
CA ASP A 112 25.27 16.29 22.64
C ASP A 112 24.03 16.63 23.45
N LEU A 113 24.21 16.83 24.75
CA LEU A 113 23.13 17.12 25.70
C LEU A 113 22.63 18.57 25.59
N ASN A 114 23.36 19.45 24.89
CA ASN A 114 22.95 20.83 24.68
C ASN A 114 22.01 20.98 23.47
N THR A 115 22.21 20.16 22.43
CA THR A 115 21.39 20.20 21.20
C THR A 115 20.38 19.06 21.10
N GLY A 116 20.55 17.99 21.88
CA GLY A 116 19.76 16.77 21.77
C GLY A 116 20.18 15.87 20.61
N ASN A 117 21.28 16.18 19.92
CA ASN A 117 21.80 15.37 18.82
C ASN A 117 22.48 14.10 19.34
N VAL A 118 22.15 12.96 18.73
CA VAL A 118 22.82 11.68 18.95
C VAL A 118 23.37 11.21 17.62
N GLU A 119 24.69 11.13 17.52
CA GLU A 119 25.42 10.81 16.30
C GLU A 119 26.18 9.50 16.49
N PHE A 120 25.98 8.58 15.56
CA PHE A 120 26.69 7.31 15.48
C PHE A 120 27.54 7.30 14.20
N GLN A 121 28.83 7.00 14.30
CA GLN A 121 29.68 6.76 13.12
C GLN A 121 29.61 5.31 12.65
N TYR A 122 29.54 4.41 13.63
CA TYR A 122 29.33 2.98 13.48
C TYR A 122 28.42 2.50 14.61
N GLY A 123 27.80 1.35 14.43
CA GLY A 123 27.12 0.66 15.51
C GLY A 123 25.69 0.26 15.22
N ARG A 124 25.09 -0.31 16.26
CA ARG A 124 23.86 -1.09 16.15
C ARG A 124 23.03 -0.97 17.41
N ILE A 125 21.74 -0.74 17.25
CA ILE A 125 20.74 -0.79 18.33
C ILE A 125 19.88 -2.01 18.07
N HIS A 126 20.02 -3.05 18.88
CA HIS A 126 19.28 -4.29 18.70
C HIS A 126 18.90 -4.94 20.03
N ASN A 127 17.85 -5.76 20.01
CA ASN A 127 17.57 -6.67 21.13
C ASN A 127 18.46 -7.93 21.04
N PHE A 128 18.50 -8.71 22.14
CA PHE A 128 19.35 -9.92 22.21
C PHE A 128 19.09 -10.92 21.06
N SER A 129 17.83 -11.02 20.60
CA SER A 129 17.43 -11.93 19.52
C SER A 129 17.59 -11.34 18.11
N ASN A 130 18.06 -10.09 17.96
CA ASN A 130 18.18 -9.38 16.68
C ASN A 130 16.85 -9.29 15.88
N THR A 131 15.71 -9.41 16.55
CA THR A 131 14.38 -9.29 15.94
C THR A 131 13.89 -7.85 15.87
N VAL A 132 14.51 -6.93 16.60
CA VAL A 132 14.42 -5.48 16.38
C VAL A 132 15.85 -5.00 16.23
N ASP A 133 16.15 -4.33 15.13
CA ASP A 133 17.52 -4.02 14.76
C ASP A 133 17.64 -2.78 13.88
N ILE A 134 18.42 -1.80 14.35
CA ILE A 134 18.88 -0.63 13.62
C ILE A 134 20.39 -0.80 13.46
N ASN A 135 20.84 -1.03 12.24
CA ASN A 135 22.24 -1.27 11.94
C ASN A 135 22.75 -0.18 10.99
N LEU A 136 23.63 0.66 11.50
CA LEU A 136 24.19 1.79 10.77
C LEU A 136 25.37 1.38 9.90
N ASP A 137 26.06 0.29 10.27
CA ASP A 137 27.15 -0.27 9.47
C ASP A 137 26.62 -0.88 8.16
N GLN A 138 25.40 -1.42 8.20
CA GLN A 138 24.73 -2.08 7.08
C GLN A 138 23.57 -1.27 6.48
N ASN A 139 23.33 -0.04 6.96
CA ASN A 139 22.30 0.89 6.50
C ASN A 139 20.87 0.32 6.46
N TYR A 140 20.40 -0.29 7.55
CA TYR A 140 19.00 -0.74 7.64
C TYR A 140 18.34 -0.53 9.00
N ILE A 141 17.00 -0.52 8.97
CA ILE A 141 16.11 -0.68 10.12
C ILE A 141 15.24 -1.90 9.86
N SER A 142 15.09 -2.80 10.84
CA SER A 142 14.31 -4.02 10.63
C SER A 142 13.61 -4.56 11.87
N THR A 143 12.52 -5.28 11.63
CA THR A 143 11.87 -6.16 12.61
C THR A 143 11.66 -7.55 12.01
N ALA A 144 11.72 -8.60 12.83
CA ALA A 144 11.58 -9.98 12.35
C ALA A 144 10.79 -10.88 13.30
N ASN A 145 10.15 -11.89 12.72
CA ASN A 145 9.60 -13.05 13.42
C ASN A 145 10.24 -14.34 12.86
N TYR A 146 9.64 -15.51 13.14
CA TYR A 146 10.16 -16.80 12.67
C TYR A 146 10.13 -17.00 11.14
N ASN A 147 9.30 -16.25 10.41
CA ASN A 147 9.03 -16.47 8.99
C ASN A 147 9.49 -15.30 8.10
N THR A 148 9.53 -14.09 8.63
CA THR A 148 9.69 -12.88 7.82
C THR A 148 10.46 -11.82 8.59
N ARG A 149 11.30 -11.08 7.85
CA ARG A 149 11.88 -9.81 8.29
C ARG A 149 11.31 -8.68 7.44
N ALA A 150 10.81 -7.64 8.09
CA ALA A 150 10.49 -6.38 7.46
C ALA A 150 11.70 -5.45 7.61
N LEU A 151 12.13 -4.82 6.52
CA LEU A 151 13.28 -3.93 6.54
C LEU A 151 13.06 -2.67 5.69
N LEU A 152 13.66 -1.59 6.16
CA LEU A 152 13.94 -0.38 5.39
C LEU A 152 15.45 -0.39 5.08
N LYS A 153 15.79 -0.57 3.80
CA LYS A 153 17.18 -0.68 3.34
C LYS A 153 17.28 -0.23 1.89
N ASP A 154 18.40 0.42 1.53
CA ASP A 154 18.69 0.86 0.15
C ASP A 154 17.57 1.71 -0.48
N GLY A 155 16.80 2.45 0.34
CA GLY A 155 15.66 3.25 -0.12
C GLY A 155 14.38 2.47 -0.41
N GLU A 156 14.33 1.19 -0.04
CA GLU A 156 13.18 0.30 -0.26
C GLU A 156 12.55 -0.15 1.06
N LEU A 157 11.24 -0.44 1.02
CA LEU A 157 10.55 -1.24 2.03
C LEU A 157 10.48 -2.68 1.54
N GLN A 158 11.08 -3.62 2.25
CA GLN A 158 11.19 -5.02 1.82
C GLN A 158 10.67 -5.98 2.90
N LEU A 159 10.08 -7.09 2.46
CA LEU A 159 9.81 -8.27 3.27
C LEU A 159 10.70 -9.41 2.76
N THR A 160 11.51 -10.00 3.63
CA THR A 160 12.46 -11.08 3.28
C THR A 160 12.35 -12.25 4.24
N GLN A 161 13.14 -13.30 4.01
CA GLN A 161 13.37 -14.34 5.02
C GLN A 161 13.93 -13.73 6.32
N PRO A 162 13.76 -14.40 7.48
CA PRO A 162 14.07 -13.83 8.80
C PRO A 162 15.57 -13.59 9.04
N ASN A 163 16.43 -14.20 8.23
CA ASN A 163 17.88 -14.13 8.35
C ASN A 163 18.41 -12.71 8.06
N LEU A 164 19.46 -12.31 8.79
CA LEU A 164 20.00 -10.94 8.77
C LEU A 164 20.71 -10.56 7.45
N TYR A 165 21.09 -11.56 6.66
CA TYR A 165 22.07 -11.41 5.58
C TYR A 165 21.52 -11.75 4.19
N ASP A 166 20.20 -11.67 3.98
CA ASP A 166 19.65 -11.94 2.65
C ASP A 166 19.93 -10.77 1.69
N THR A 167 21.11 -10.82 1.05
CA THR A 167 21.52 -9.96 -0.07
C THR A 167 21.04 -10.50 -1.41
N ASN A 168 20.25 -11.57 -1.45
CA ASN A 168 20.06 -12.40 -2.64
C ASN A 168 18.76 -12.11 -3.39
N GLY A 169 18.32 -10.84 -3.49
CA GLY A 169 17.27 -10.44 -4.44
C GLY A 169 15.97 -11.28 -4.40
N ASN A 170 15.75 -12.04 -3.33
CA ASN A 170 14.70 -13.03 -3.15
C ASN A 170 13.81 -12.56 -2.00
N TRP A 171 13.22 -11.40 -2.20
CA TRP A 171 12.29 -10.73 -1.30
C TRP A 171 10.91 -11.36 -1.50
N TYR A 172 10.13 -11.50 -0.42
CA TYR A 172 8.71 -11.84 -0.51
C TYR A 172 7.91 -10.69 -1.14
N PHE A 173 8.28 -9.45 -0.79
CA PHE A 173 7.65 -8.24 -1.28
C PHE A 173 8.64 -7.07 -1.21
N ARG A 174 8.54 -6.13 -2.15
CA ARG A 174 9.24 -4.84 -2.08
C ARG A 174 8.40 -3.71 -2.61
N LEU A 175 8.60 -2.53 -2.01
CA LEU A 175 8.11 -1.24 -2.46
C LEU A 175 9.31 -0.30 -2.61
N TYR A 176 9.50 0.22 -3.82
CA TYR A 176 10.69 1.01 -4.17
C TYR A 176 10.37 1.99 -5.30
N ASN A 177 11.21 3.02 -5.44
CA ASN A 177 11.17 3.92 -6.59
C ASN A 177 11.85 3.25 -7.80
N GLY A 178 11.20 3.28 -8.96
CA GLY A 178 11.64 2.63 -10.19
C GLY A 178 10.90 1.32 -10.48
N GLY A 179 11.11 0.77 -11.67
CA GLY A 179 10.52 -0.52 -12.10
C GLY A 179 10.24 -0.62 -13.59
N GLY A 180 10.08 -1.86 -14.06
CA GLY A 180 9.99 -2.20 -15.48
C GLY A 180 8.56 -2.21 -16.02
N ALA A 181 8.23 -1.18 -16.78
CA ALA A 181 7.38 -1.14 -17.98
C ALA A 181 7.07 0.34 -18.29
N GLY A 182 7.85 0.97 -19.19
CA GLY A 182 7.50 2.26 -19.78
C GLY A 182 8.31 3.48 -19.30
N ASP A 183 8.47 3.69 -17.99
CA ASP A 183 9.22 4.86 -17.46
C ASP A 183 9.91 4.54 -16.12
N ALA A 184 11.16 4.08 -16.20
CA ALA A 184 11.96 3.65 -15.03
C ALA A 184 12.26 4.77 -14.01
N TRP A 185 11.93 6.04 -14.32
CA TRP A 185 12.29 7.23 -13.53
C TRP A 185 11.09 7.97 -12.94
N ALA A 186 9.86 7.57 -13.28
CA ALA A 186 8.66 8.35 -12.95
C ALA A 186 7.69 7.66 -11.98
N GLY A 187 7.97 6.43 -11.53
CA GLY A 187 6.99 5.61 -10.81
C GLY A 187 7.54 4.81 -9.64
N ALA A 188 6.66 4.47 -8.70
CA ALA A 188 6.91 3.50 -7.66
C ALA A 188 6.43 2.10 -8.08
N SER A 189 7.11 1.06 -7.63
CA SER A 189 6.74 -0.33 -7.89
C SER A 189 6.38 -1.07 -6.62
N LEU A 190 5.24 -1.75 -6.65
CA LEU A 190 4.90 -2.84 -5.71
C LEU A 190 5.12 -4.15 -6.42
N ILE A 191 6.04 -4.96 -5.92
CA ILE A 191 6.32 -6.27 -6.50
C ILE A 191 6.31 -7.31 -5.38
N GLY A 192 5.74 -8.48 -5.67
CA GLY A 192 5.82 -9.67 -4.84
C GLY A 192 6.63 -10.75 -5.53
N ARG A 193 7.18 -11.70 -4.77
CA ARG A 193 8.02 -12.78 -5.29
C ARG A 193 7.30 -13.63 -6.33
N ASP A 194 6.13 -14.11 -5.95
CA ASP A 194 5.30 -15.03 -6.74
C ASP A 194 3.92 -14.43 -7.01
N SER A 195 3.38 -13.65 -6.07
CA SER A 195 2.09 -12.99 -6.21
C SER A 195 1.98 -11.72 -5.37
N VAL A 196 1.00 -10.88 -5.74
CA VAL A 196 0.59 -9.69 -4.99
C VAL A 196 -0.93 -9.73 -4.85
N ILE A 197 -1.41 -9.49 -3.63
CA ILE A 197 -2.84 -9.33 -3.31
C ILE A 197 -3.03 -7.95 -2.68
N VAL A 198 -3.96 -7.18 -3.23
CA VAL A 198 -4.44 -5.93 -2.64
C VAL A 198 -5.93 -6.10 -2.36
N ALA A 199 -6.28 -6.32 -1.10
CA ALA A 199 -7.64 -6.63 -0.67
C ALA A 199 -7.87 -6.21 0.79
N ASN A 200 -9.13 -6.06 1.19
CA ASN A 200 -9.48 -5.91 2.61
C ASN A 200 -9.53 -7.30 3.29
N GLU A 201 -9.22 -7.34 4.58
CA GLU A 201 -9.07 -8.59 5.33
C GLU A 201 -10.31 -9.50 5.25
N GLY A 202 -11.51 -8.93 5.43
CA GLY A 202 -12.78 -9.67 5.41
C GLY A 202 -13.12 -10.33 4.06
N ASN A 203 -12.48 -9.92 2.98
CA ASN A 203 -12.65 -10.51 1.65
C ASN A 203 -11.36 -11.14 1.09
N ALA A 204 -10.27 -11.15 1.87
CA ALA A 204 -9.00 -11.76 1.49
C ALA A 204 -8.88 -13.20 2.04
N GLN A 205 -9.42 -13.46 3.23
CA GLN A 205 -9.35 -14.77 3.89
C GLN A 205 -10.51 -15.68 3.50
N GLY A 206 -10.23 -16.94 3.16
CA GLY A 206 -11.27 -17.95 2.84
C GLY A 206 -12.11 -17.61 1.60
N ALA A 207 -11.66 -16.68 0.76
CA ALA A 207 -12.43 -16.19 -0.36
C ALA A 207 -12.64 -17.24 -1.46
N THR A 208 -13.90 -17.47 -1.82
CA THR A 208 -14.31 -18.31 -2.96
C THR A 208 -14.22 -17.49 -4.24
N GLY A 209 -13.85 -18.13 -5.35
CA GLY A 209 -13.75 -17.47 -6.65
C GLY A 209 -12.37 -16.95 -7.02
N PHE A 210 -11.32 -17.36 -6.31
CA PHE A 210 -9.92 -17.18 -6.74
C PHE A 210 -9.53 -18.04 -7.95
N THR A 211 -10.44 -18.82 -8.52
CA THR A 211 -10.19 -19.70 -9.68
C THR A 211 -10.51 -18.99 -10.99
N SER A 212 -9.95 -19.47 -12.10
CA SER A 212 -10.26 -18.96 -13.45
C SER A 212 -11.74 -19.13 -13.85
N SER A 213 -12.46 -20.00 -13.15
CA SER A 213 -13.89 -20.27 -13.32
C SER A 213 -14.53 -20.32 -11.94
N PRO A 214 -15.05 -19.19 -11.41
CA PRO A 214 -15.65 -19.19 -10.09
C PRO A 214 -16.89 -20.09 -10.07
N MET A 215 -16.93 -21.06 -9.15
CA MET A 215 -18.13 -21.82 -8.83
C MET A 215 -18.84 -21.14 -7.66
N GLY A 216 -20.11 -20.80 -7.83
CA GLY A 216 -20.90 -20.10 -6.81
C GLY A 216 -20.63 -18.59 -6.77
N THR A 217 -20.87 -17.98 -5.59
CA THR A 217 -20.68 -16.54 -5.39
C THR A 217 -19.21 -16.24 -5.12
N ALA A 218 -18.63 -15.29 -5.86
CA ALA A 218 -17.28 -14.81 -5.60
C ALA A 218 -17.29 -13.91 -4.37
N THR A 219 -16.37 -14.13 -3.42
CA THR A 219 -16.28 -13.34 -2.17
C THR A 219 -14.97 -12.55 -2.06
N PHE A 220 -14.07 -12.70 -3.02
CA PHE A 220 -12.84 -11.89 -3.12
C PHE A 220 -13.14 -10.47 -3.60
N SER A 221 -12.64 -9.48 -2.86
CA SER A 221 -12.70 -8.05 -3.21
C SER A 221 -11.30 -7.47 -3.24
N GLY A 222 -10.83 -7.07 -4.42
CA GLY A 222 -9.48 -6.55 -4.61
C GLY A 222 -8.83 -6.92 -5.94
N LEU A 223 -7.50 -6.78 -5.97
CA LEU A 223 -6.64 -7.16 -7.09
C LEU A 223 -5.75 -8.33 -6.66
N PHE A 224 -5.71 -9.38 -7.46
CA PHE A 224 -4.71 -10.44 -7.37
C PHE A 224 -3.96 -10.58 -8.69
N THR A 225 -2.65 -10.74 -8.62
CA THR A 225 -1.83 -11.12 -9.76
C THR A 225 -0.69 -12.03 -9.33
N GLY A 226 -0.37 -13.02 -10.15
CA GLY A 226 0.79 -13.89 -9.96
C GLY A 226 0.45 -15.37 -9.87
N LYS A 227 1.23 -16.12 -9.11
CA LYS A 227 1.04 -17.56 -8.90
C LYS A 227 0.16 -17.86 -7.71
N GLY A 228 -0.65 -18.91 -7.85
CA GLY A 228 -1.20 -19.66 -6.72
C GLY A 228 -0.20 -20.70 -6.21
N THR A 229 -0.71 -21.73 -5.53
CA THR A 229 0.14 -22.78 -4.93
C THR A 229 1.10 -23.44 -5.92
N ASN A 230 0.64 -23.71 -7.15
CA ASN A 230 1.41 -24.53 -8.10
C ASN A 230 1.55 -23.92 -9.50
N ASN A 231 0.75 -22.92 -9.88
CA ASN A 231 0.68 -22.42 -11.25
C ASN A 231 0.48 -20.90 -11.29
N TRP A 232 0.93 -20.29 -12.38
CA TRP A 232 0.51 -18.92 -12.74
C TRP A 232 -1.00 -18.89 -12.94
N MET A 233 -1.64 -17.90 -12.35
CA MET A 233 -3.08 -17.74 -12.38
C MET A 233 -3.44 -16.47 -13.15
N PRO A 234 -4.65 -16.40 -13.73
CA PRO A 234 -5.15 -15.15 -14.30
C PRO A 234 -5.11 -14.03 -13.26
N THR A 235 -4.85 -12.80 -13.69
CA THR A 235 -5.07 -11.62 -12.85
C THR A 235 -6.56 -11.50 -12.56
N ILE A 236 -6.91 -11.31 -11.29
CA ILE A 236 -8.29 -11.22 -10.84
C ILE A 236 -8.54 -9.80 -10.33
N LEU A 237 -9.57 -9.16 -10.89
CA LEU A 237 -10.19 -7.98 -10.31
C LEU A 237 -11.54 -8.41 -9.71
N GLY A 238 -11.58 -8.52 -8.39
CA GLY A 238 -12.75 -8.99 -7.64
C GLY A 238 -13.49 -7.85 -6.95
N GLY A 239 -14.81 -7.97 -6.84
CA GLY A 239 -15.70 -7.05 -6.13
C GLY A 239 -16.58 -7.74 -5.10
N ALA A 240 -16.21 -8.97 -4.74
CA ALA A 240 -16.99 -9.90 -3.96
C ALA A 240 -18.43 -10.03 -4.50
N GLU A 241 -19.42 -10.23 -3.62
CA GLU A 241 -20.82 -10.35 -3.98
C GLU A 241 -21.45 -9.02 -4.45
N ARG A 242 -20.72 -7.91 -4.37
CA ARG A 242 -21.22 -6.54 -4.64
C ARG A 242 -21.00 -6.10 -6.08
N GLY A 243 -19.94 -6.62 -6.70
CA GLY A 243 -19.56 -6.29 -8.07
C GLY A 243 -18.40 -5.31 -8.20
N VAL A 244 -17.98 -5.07 -9.45
CA VAL A 244 -16.84 -4.24 -9.84
C VAL A 244 -17.29 -3.21 -10.85
N PHE A 245 -16.82 -1.97 -10.72
CA PHE A 245 -16.96 -0.95 -11.76
C PHE A 245 -15.59 -0.58 -12.33
N ILE A 246 -15.49 -0.61 -13.65
CA ILE A 246 -14.33 -0.15 -14.43
C ILE A 246 -14.80 1.10 -15.19
N LYS A 247 -14.34 2.28 -14.81
CA LYS A 247 -14.81 3.58 -15.33
C LYS A 247 -13.66 4.44 -15.83
N GLY A 248 -13.90 5.27 -16.84
CA GLY A 248 -12.93 6.26 -17.32
C GLY A 248 -13.38 6.94 -18.61
N GLY A 249 -12.62 7.94 -19.09
CA GLY A 249 -12.93 8.66 -20.32
C GLY A 249 -13.79 9.92 -20.13
N ASN A 250 -14.05 10.61 -21.25
CA ASN A 250 -14.83 11.84 -21.28
C ASN A 250 -16.30 11.61 -20.96
N GLN A 251 -16.96 12.70 -20.58
CA GLN A 251 -18.40 12.75 -20.33
C GLN A 251 -19.20 12.35 -21.59
N MET A 252 -20.15 11.41 -21.45
CA MET A 252 -21.04 11.00 -22.55
C MET A 252 -22.06 12.10 -22.89
N SER A 253 -22.45 12.19 -24.17
CA SER A 253 -23.45 13.17 -24.65
C SER A 253 -24.88 12.80 -24.25
N ILE A 254 -25.16 11.52 -23.99
CA ILE A 254 -26.46 11.03 -23.56
C ILE A 254 -26.68 11.43 -22.10
N LYS A 255 -27.70 12.26 -21.88
CA LYS A 255 -28.15 12.70 -20.56
C LYS A 255 -29.09 11.65 -19.96
N GLN A 256 -28.72 11.05 -18.84
CA GLN A 256 -29.64 10.23 -18.05
C GLN A 256 -30.47 11.13 -17.14
N ASN A 257 -31.77 10.89 -17.10
CA ASN A 257 -32.64 11.54 -16.13
C ASN A 257 -32.53 10.78 -14.80
N VAL A 258 -32.14 11.46 -13.73
CA VAL A 258 -31.77 10.82 -12.45
C VAL A 258 -32.74 11.18 -11.33
N MET A 259 -33.83 11.91 -11.64
CA MET A 259 -34.93 12.21 -10.72
C MET A 259 -36.29 12.15 -11.44
N ASP A 260 -37.38 12.13 -10.67
CA ASP A 260 -38.78 11.99 -11.12
C ASP A 260 -39.02 12.73 -12.45
N PRO A 261 -39.53 12.06 -13.50
CA PRO A 261 -39.78 12.67 -14.80
C PRO A 261 -40.74 13.87 -14.75
N ASN A 262 -41.45 14.10 -13.65
CA ASN A 262 -42.39 15.21 -13.48
C ASN A 262 -41.80 16.48 -12.83
N ASP A 263 -40.57 16.44 -12.28
CA ASP A 263 -40.00 17.55 -11.50
C ASP A 263 -38.83 18.27 -12.21
N GLY A 264 -38.88 18.33 -13.54
CA GLY A 264 -37.88 19.05 -14.33
C GLY A 264 -36.49 18.41 -14.40
N GLY A 265 -36.34 17.17 -13.94
CA GLY A 265 -35.24 16.22 -14.20
C GLY A 265 -33.81 16.78 -14.14
N VAL A 266 -33.05 16.44 -13.10
CA VAL A 266 -31.59 16.65 -13.12
C VAL A 266 -30.99 15.67 -14.12
N PHE A 267 -30.63 16.18 -15.28
CA PHE A 267 -29.95 15.44 -16.33
C PHE A 267 -28.47 15.34 -15.99
N VAL A 268 -28.08 14.20 -15.43
CA VAL A 268 -26.68 13.91 -15.15
C VAL A 268 -26.13 13.03 -16.27
N THR A 269 -24.86 13.19 -16.58
CA THR A 269 -24.20 12.34 -17.58
C THR A 269 -22.91 11.82 -16.97
N GLY A 270 -22.57 10.57 -17.29
CA GLY A 270 -21.42 9.87 -16.75
C GLY A 270 -20.32 9.67 -17.79
N SER A 271 -19.14 9.27 -17.32
CA SER A 271 -18.12 8.64 -18.17
C SER A 271 -18.54 7.21 -18.54
N PRO A 272 -18.08 6.66 -19.66
CA PRO A 272 -18.33 5.27 -20.00
C PRO A 272 -17.76 4.31 -18.95
N PHE A 273 -18.40 3.15 -18.82
CA PHE A 273 -18.02 2.15 -17.83
C PHE A 273 -18.40 0.72 -18.22
N ILE A 274 -17.78 -0.22 -17.52
CA ILE A 274 -18.19 -1.62 -17.44
C ILE A 274 -18.49 -1.92 -15.97
N SER A 275 -19.67 -2.45 -15.66
CA SER A 275 -19.99 -2.96 -14.33
C SER A 275 -20.24 -4.46 -14.39
N VAL A 276 -19.68 -5.20 -13.44
CA VAL A 276 -19.80 -6.66 -13.30
C VAL A 276 -20.43 -6.95 -11.95
N GLY A 277 -21.47 -7.79 -11.92
CA GLY A 277 -22.17 -8.14 -10.67
C GLY A 277 -23.25 -7.14 -10.26
N VAL A 278 -23.89 -6.50 -11.25
CA VAL A 278 -25.05 -5.61 -11.05
C VAL A 278 -26.35 -6.29 -11.44
N ASP A 279 -27.50 -5.78 -10.98
CA ASP A 279 -28.82 -6.41 -11.20
C ASP A 279 -29.48 -6.02 -12.54
N GLY A 280 -28.97 -4.99 -13.21
CA GLY A 280 -29.59 -4.38 -14.38
C GLY A 280 -28.87 -3.11 -14.85
N PRO A 281 -29.40 -2.42 -15.88
CA PRO A 281 -28.82 -1.19 -16.43
C PRO A 281 -28.79 -0.04 -15.42
N ASN A 282 -29.62 -0.10 -14.37
CA ASN A 282 -29.63 0.86 -13.26
C ASN A 282 -28.45 0.70 -12.30
N ASN A 283 -27.58 -0.30 -12.51
CA ASN A 283 -26.35 -0.51 -11.75
C ASN A 283 -26.54 -0.76 -10.24
N ASN A 284 -27.67 -1.34 -9.79
CA ASN A 284 -27.74 -1.74 -8.39
C ASN A 284 -26.79 -2.90 -8.14
N TRP A 285 -26.17 -2.90 -6.97
CA TRP A 285 -25.15 -3.87 -6.59
C TRP A 285 -25.79 -5.24 -6.30
N TRP A 286 -24.97 -6.27 -6.12
CA TRP A 286 -25.41 -7.64 -5.77
C TRP A 286 -26.21 -8.37 -6.83
N GLY A 287 -26.03 -8.02 -8.10
CA GLY A 287 -26.66 -8.75 -9.18
C GLY A 287 -25.71 -9.72 -9.87
N ASN A 288 -26.19 -10.25 -10.97
CA ASN A 288 -25.54 -11.29 -11.76
C ASN A 288 -25.35 -10.89 -13.22
N ARG A 289 -25.49 -9.59 -13.54
CA ARG A 289 -25.37 -9.04 -14.88
C ARG A 289 -24.06 -8.28 -15.06
N ILE A 290 -23.68 -8.14 -16.32
CA ILE A 290 -22.61 -7.26 -16.77
C ILE A 290 -23.26 -6.17 -17.61
N VAL A 291 -23.02 -4.91 -17.26
CA VAL A 291 -23.45 -3.75 -18.03
C VAL A 291 -22.22 -3.11 -18.66
N ILE A 292 -22.31 -2.83 -19.96
CA ILE A 292 -21.32 -2.08 -20.71
C ILE A 292 -22.04 -0.85 -21.23
N ASP A 293 -21.67 0.32 -20.72
CA ASP A 293 -22.33 1.58 -21.05
C ASP A 293 -21.32 2.57 -21.64
N GLY A 294 -21.69 3.12 -22.79
CA GLY A 294 -20.86 3.95 -23.64
C GLY A 294 -21.59 4.31 -24.92
N GLU A 295 -21.23 5.42 -25.55
CA GLU A 295 -21.87 5.87 -26.80
C GLU A 295 -21.73 4.86 -27.94
N TYR A 296 -20.59 4.14 -27.98
CA TYR A 296 -20.29 3.13 -28.97
C TYR A 296 -19.51 1.97 -28.35
N LEU A 297 -19.92 0.73 -28.64
CA LEU A 297 -19.12 -0.47 -28.42
C LEU A 297 -18.42 -0.86 -29.72
N HIS A 298 -17.12 -0.57 -29.83
CA HIS A 298 -16.32 -0.98 -30.97
C HIS A 298 -15.65 -2.34 -30.71
N VAL A 299 -15.92 -3.31 -31.60
CA VAL A 299 -15.18 -4.59 -31.66
C VAL A 299 -14.56 -4.74 -33.05
N PRO A 300 -13.42 -4.08 -33.34
CA PRO A 300 -12.86 -4.03 -34.69
C PRO A 300 -12.51 -5.39 -35.28
N THR A 301 -12.18 -6.36 -34.43
CA THR A 301 -11.88 -7.74 -34.84
C THR A 301 -13.14 -8.50 -35.22
N ALA A 302 -14.32 -8.21 -34.64
CA ALA A 302 -15.58 -8.82 -35.06
C ALA A 302 -15.94 -8.43 -36.50
N TRP A 303 -15.66 -7.18 -36.90
CA TRP A 303 -15.80 -6.74 -38.29
C TRP A 303 -14.91 -7.52 -39.27
N ARG A 304 -13.71 -7.94 -38.84
CA ARG A 304 -12.74 -8.67 -39.68
C ARG A 304 -13.04 -10.16 -39.81
N HIS A 305 -13.93 -10.72 -39.00
CA HIS A 305 -14.27 -12.14 -39.02
C HIS A 305 -15.71 -12.33 -39.49
N THR A 306 -15.87 -12.80 -40.72
CA THR A 306 -17.19 -13.07 -41.31
C THR A 306 -17.64 -14.49 -41.05
N THR A 307 -18.94 -14.70 -40.90
CA THR A 307 -19.59 -16.01 -40.91
C THR A 307 -20.79 -16.00 -41.84
N GLY A 308 -21.14 -17.15 -42.42
CA GLY A 308 -22.38 -17.30 -43.20
C GLY A 308 -23.63 -17.49 -42.33
N GLY A 309 -23.48 -17.57 -41.00
CA GLY A 309 -24.60 -17.66 -40.07
C GLY A 309 -25.42 -16.37 -39.99
N ALA A 310 -26.73 -16.49 -39.79
CA ALA A 310 -27.61 -15.33 -39.66
C ALA A 310 -27.32 -14.52 -38.37
N PRO A 311 -27.41 -13.17 -38.43
CA PRO A 311 -27.32 -12.33 -37.24
C PRO A 311 -28.58 -12.50 -36.39
N ASN A 312 -28.46 -13.24 -35.28
CA ASN A 312 -29.61 -13.63 -34.45
C ASN A 312 -29.64 -12.93 -33.09
N LEU A 313 -29.20 -11.68 -33.00
CA LEU A 313 -29.22 -10.92 -31.73
C LEU A 313 -30.33 -9.87 -31.76
N VAL A 314 -30.99 -9.67 -30.62
CA VAL A 314 -31.99 -8.64 -30.36
C VAL A 314 -31.59 -7.93 -29.08
N VAL A 315 -31.82 -6.62 -29.01
CA VAL A 315 -31.67 -5.83 -27.78
C VAL A 315 -33.04 -5.76 -27.13
N ALA A 316 -33.16 -6.24 -25.89
CA ALA A 316 -34.38 -6.13 -25.10
C ALA A 316 -34.56 -4.69 -24.55
N ASP A 317 -35.75 -4.39 -24.02
CA ASP A 317 -36.09 -3.04 -23.54
C ASP A 317 -35.19 -2.53 -22.41
N ASP A 318 -34.57 -3.44 -21.64
CA ASP A 318 -33.60 -3.13 -20.59
C ASP A 318 -32.15 -3.06 -21.08
N GLY A 319 -31.93 -3.10 -22.40
CA GLY A 319 -30.62 -3.07 -23.04
C GLY A 319 -29.91 -4.43 -23.11
N ALA A 320 -30.50 -5.51 -22.61
CA ALA A 320 -29.88 -6.83 -22.65
C ALA A 320 -29.77 -7.37 -24.09
N ILE A 321 -28.61 -7.89 -24.45
CA ILE A 321 -28.40 -8.59 -25.72
C ILE A 321 -28.90 -10.03 -25.56
N VAL A 322 -29.98 -10.37 -26.27
CA VAL A 322 -30.59 -11.70 -26.25
C VAL A 322 -30.57 -12.35 -27.62
N ARG A 323 -30.57 -13.68 -27.66
CA ARG A 323 -30.58 -14.43 -28.91
C ARG A 323 -32.02 -14.65 -29.41
N SER A 324 -32.29 -14.26 -30.66
CA SER A 324 -33.51 -14.59 -31.38
C SER A 324 -33.49 -16.06 -31.83
N THR A 325 -34.58 -16.78 -31.61
CA THR A 325 -34.68 -18.21 -31.96
C THR A 325 -36.05 -18.55 -32.52
N SER A 326 -36.09 -19.46 -33.50
CA SER A 326 -37.36 -19.96 -34.06
C SER A 326 -37.72 -21.39 -33.67
N ALA A 327 -36.87 -22.07 -32.87
CA ALA A 327 -37.06 -23.48 -32.54
C ALA A 327 -38.27 -23.69 -31.63
N SER A 328 -39.08 -24.72 -31.93
CA SER A 328 -40.32 -25.02 -31.21
C SER A 328 -40.11 -25.29 -29.72
N LYS A 329 -38.95 -25.80 -29.29
CA LYS A 329 -38.62 -26.01 -27.87
C LYS A 329 -38.60 -24.74 -27.01
N TYR A 330 -38.54 -23.56 -27.64
CA TYR A 330 -38.60 -22.26 -26.96
C TYR A 330 -39.95 -21.54 -27.19
N LYS A 331 -40.97 -22.24 -27.71
CA LYS A 331 -42.24 -21.65 -28.13
C LYS A 331 -43.42 -22.49 -27.65
N THR A 332 -44.51 -21.84 -27.27
CA THR A 332 -45.80 -22.47 -26.95
C THR A 332 -46.90 -21.92 -27.88
N GLU A 333 -48.09 -22.52 -27.85
CA GLU A 333 -49.28 -22.05 -28.60
C GLU A 333 -49.07 -21.90 -30.13
N ILE A 334 -48.43 -22.89 -30.75
CA ILE A 334 -48.09 -22.85 -32.18
C ILE A 334 -49.33 -23.17 -33.05
N HIS A 335 -49.93 -22.14 -33.64
CA HIS A 335 -50.98 -22.26 -34.65
C HIS A 335 -50.40 -22.23 -36.08
N ARG A 336 -50.98 -23.03 -36.99
CA ARG A 336 -50.57 -23.11 -38.40
C ARG A 336 -51.74 -22.73 -39.29
N ASP A 337 -51.57 -21.71 -40.12
CA ASP A 337 -52.59 -21.20 -41.05
C ASP A 337 -51.97 -20.90 -42.43
N TYR A 338 -52.80 -20.96 -43.48
CA TYR A 338 -52.46 -20.66 -44.87
C TYR A 338 -53.31 -19.53 -45.46
N SER A 339 -53.95 -18.71 -44.63
CA SER A 339 -54.69 -17.52 -45.05
C SER A 339 -53.82 -16.53 -45.84
N THR A 340 -54.45 -15.88 -46.83
CA THR A 340 -53.79 -14.86 -47.68
C THR A 340 -54.07 -13.43 -47.21
N LYS A 341 -55.03 -13.24 -46.30
CA LYS A 341 -55.52 -11.92 -45.87
C LYS A 341 -54.40 -10.99 -45.40
N TYR A 342 -53.43 -11.53 -44.67
CA TYR A 342 -52.34 -10.76 -44.10
C TYR A 342 -51.34 -10.28 -45.18
N GLY A 343 -50.96 -11.16 -46.09
CA GLY A 343 -50.10 -10.81 -47.23
C GLY A 343 -50.80 -9.93 -48.27
N ASP A 344 -52.11 -10.11 -48.50
CA ASP A 344 -52.88 -9.30 -49.45
C ASP A 344 -52.94 -7.82 -49.01
N ARG A 345 -53.04 -7.54 -47.70
CA ARG A 345 -52.96 -6.18 -47.14
C ARG A 345 -51.57 -5.58 -47.32
N LEU A 346 -50.52 -6.38 -47.09
CA LEU A 346 -49.13 -5.94 -47.24
C LEU A 346 -48.81 -5.51 -48.68
N LEU A 347 -49.36 -6.21 -49.68
CA LEU A 347 -49.16 -5.88 -51.10
C LEU A 347 -49.79 -4.55 -51.54
N GLN A 348 -50.66 -3.96 -50.72
CA GLN A 348 -51.32 -2.68 -51.00
C GLN A 348 -50.53 -1.48 -50.43
N LEU A 349 -49.51 -1.72 -49.60
CA LEU A 349 -48.74 -0.68 -48.95
C LEU A 349 -47.64 -0.11 -49.85
N PRO A 350 -47.37 1.20 -49.77
CA PRO A 350 -46.32 1.84 -50.54
C PRO A 350 -44.92 1.48 -50.01
N THR A 351 -43.91 1.69 -50.86
CA THR A 351 -42.51 1.70 -50.43
C THR A 351 -42.04 3.13 -50.21
N ALA A 352 -41.03 3.32 -49.36
CA ALA A 352 -40.51 4.62 -48.95
C ALA A 352 -38.99 4.70 -49.14
N THR A 353 -38.51 5.94 -49.29
CA THR A 353 -37.07 6.26 -49.19
C THR A 353 -36.86 7.39 -48.19
N TRP A 354 -35.83 7.28 -47.36
CA TRP A 354 -35.55 8.27 -46.31
C TRP A 354 -34.05 8.49 -46.07
N ILE A 355 -33.74 9.49 -45.26
CA ILE A 355 -32.40 9.78 -44.74
C ILE A 355 -32.53 9.81 -43.20
N ASP A 356 -31.63 9.14 -42.50
CA ASP A 356 -31.61 9.15 -41.03
C ASP A 356 -31.41 10.56 -40.48
N LYS A 357 -32.30 10.97 -39.55
CA LYS A 357 -32.30 12.32 -38.97
C LYS A 357 -31.01 12.58 -38.18
N GLY A 358 -30.56 11.61 -37.38
CA GLY A 358 -29.35 11.75 -36.57
C GLY A 358 -28.07 11.83 -37.41
N GLN A 359 -27.94 11.01 -38.45
CA GLN A 359 -26.83 11.09 -39.40
C GLN A 359 -26.80 12.44 -40.12
N LYS A 360 -27.97 12.94 -40.53
CA LYS A 360 -28.10 14.25 -41.18
C LYS A 360 -27.64 15.37 -40.24
N GLU A 361 -28.10 15.36 -39.00
CA GLU A 361 -27.72 16.37 -38.00
C GLU A 361 -26.22 16.33 -37.68
N ARG A 362 -25.65 15.15 -37.40
CA ARG A 362 -24.21 15.00 -37.12
C ARG A 362 -23.34 15.42 -38.31
N TYR A 363 -23.77 15.14 -39.55
CA TYR A 363 -23.05 15.59 -40.75
C TYR A 363 -23.10 17.12 -40.89
N GLN A 364 -24.25 17.74 -40.64
CA GLN A 364 -24.40 19.20 -40.68
C GLN A 364 -23.60 19.92 -39.59
N LYS A 365 -23.42 19.30 -38.42
CA LYS A 365 -22.59 19.81 -37.31
C LYS A 365 -21.09 19.54 -37.46
N GLY A 366 -20.67 18.78 -38.47
CA GLY A 366 -19.27 18.40 -38.68
C GLY A 366 -18.76 17.26 -37.78
N GLU A 367 -19.60 16.71 -36.89
CA GLU A 367 -19.31 15.56 -36.01
C GLU A 367 -19.19 14.24 -36.78
N ARG A 368 -19.69 14.21 -38.02
CA ARG A 368 -19.56 13.08 -38.96
C ARG A 368 -19.07 13.60 -40.30
N HIS A 369 -18.00 13.00 -40.84
CA HIS A 369 -17.45 13.40 -42.14
C HIS A 369 -18.03 12.65 -43.35
N ILE A 370 -18.88 11.64 -43.10
CA ILE A 370 -19.51 10.82 -44.14
C ILE A 370 -20.92 11.33 -44.42
N LYS A 371 -21.22 11.64 -45.68
CA LYS A 371 -22.55 12.10 -46.13
C LYS A 371 -23.63 11.06 -45.75
N PRO A 372 -24.81 11.48 -45.25
CA PRO A 372 -25.91 10.57 -44.94
C PRO A 372 -26.36 9.79 -46.18
N ASN A 373 -26.59 8.49 -46.00
CA ASN A 373 -27.09 7.63 -47.07
C ASN A 373 -28.61 7.75 -47.22
N LYS A 374 -29.11 7.44 -48.42
CA LYS A 374 -30.53 7.18 -48.64
C LYS A 374 -30.82 5.72 -48.36
N TYR A 375 -31.88 5.46 -47.61
CA TYR A 375 -32.38 4.13 -47.27
C TYR A 375 -33.69 3.87 -48.01
N PHE A 376 -33.99 2.59 -48.28
CA PHE A 376 -35.21 2.13 -48.96
C PHE A 376 -35.89 1.07 -48.09
N GLY A 377 -37.23 1.09 -48.04
CA GLY A 377 -38.02 0.17 -47.24
C GLY A 377 -39.48 0.59 -47.17
N MET A 378 -40.09 0.46 -46.00
CA MET A 378 -41.47 0.85 -45.68
C MET A 378 -41.49 1.58 -44.33
N ILE A 379 -42.55 2.35 -44.06
CA ILE A 379 -42.74 3.09 -42.81
C ILE A 379 -43.63 2.26 -41.86
N ALA A 380 -43.26 2.18 -40.59
CA ALA A 380 -43.88 1.26 -39.64
C ALA A 380 -45.33 1.64 -39.31
N GLU A 381 -45.61 2.94 -39.29
CA GLU A 381 -46.92 3.54 -39.11
C GLU A 381 -47.90 3.10 -40.20
N ASP A 382 -47.47 3.07 -41.47
CA ASP A 382 -48.31 2.61 -42.59
C ASP A 382 -48.76 1.15 -42.40
N LEU A 383 -47.87 0.29 -41.87
CA LEU A 383 -48.19 -1.10 -41.57
C LEU A 383 -49.17 -1.22 -40.39
N ALA A 384 -48.98 -0.40 -39.35
CA ALA A 384 -49.88 -0.36 -38.20
C ALA A 384 -51.30 0.10 -38.61
N ASP A 385 -51.41 1.16 -39.42
CA ASP A 385 -52.69 1.70 -39.91
C ASP A 385 -53.40 0.69 -40.81
N ALA A 386 -52.64 -0.08 -41.59
CA ALA A 386 -53.15 -1.21 -42.35
C ALA A 386 -53.35 -2.47 -41.49
N GLY A 387 -53.38 -2.37 -40.16
CA GLY A 387 -53.65 -3.44 -39.18
C GLY A 387 -52.75 -4.67 -39.32
N LEU A 388 -51.46 -4.45 -39.60
CA LEU A 388 -50.41 -5.45 -39.70
C LEU A 388 -49.53 -5.46 -38.44
N ASP A 389 -50.13 -5.42 -37.25
CA ASP A 389 -49.40 -5.24 -35.98
C ASP A 389 -48.32 -6.29 -35.67
N LEU A 390 -48.45 -7.53 -36.15
CA LEU A 390 -47.43 -8.58 -35.96
C LEU A 390 -46.15 -8.36 -36.77
N LEU A 391 -46.16 -7.40 -37.69
CA LEU A 391 -44.99 -6.95 -38.46
C LEU A 391 -44.40 -5.65 -37.88
N VAL A 392 -45.00 -5.08 -36.84
CA VAL A 392 -44.56 -3.83 -36.24
C VAL A 392 -43.91 -4.12 -34.89
N SER A 393 -42.74 -3.55 -34.62
CA SER A 393 -42.14 -3.55 -33.30
C SER A 393 -42.59 -2.32 -32.52
N ARG A 394 -42.92 -2.52 -31.24
CA ARG A 394 -43.37 -1.46 -30.34
C ARG A 394 -42.61 -1.53 -29.03
N ASN A 395 -42.41 -0.38 -28.40
CA ASN A 395 -41.91 -0.29 -27.04
C ASN A 395 -42.88 -0.98 -26.07
N SER A 396 -42.40 -1.86 -25.18
CA SER A 396 -43.29 -2.60 -24.28
C SER A 396 -43.97 -1.73 -23.22
N GLN A 397 -43.38 -0.60 -22.85
CA GLN A 397 -43.89 0.29 -21.82
C GLN A 397 -44.78 1.37 -22.43
N THR A 398 -44.27 2.12 -23.41
CA THR A 398 -44.98 3.26 -24.00
C THR A 398 -45.96 2.86 -25.10
N HIS A 399 -45.84 1.64 -25.65
CA HIS A 399 -46.60 1.14 -26.80
C HIS A 399 -46.37 1.93 -28.11
N GLU A 400 -45.37 2.81 -28.12
CA GLU A 400 -44.97 3.58 -29.30
C GLU A 400 -44.35 2.66 -30.36
N ILE A 401 -44.53 3.03 -31.64
CA ILE A 401 -43.99 2.30 -32.78
C ILE A 401 -42.49 2.56 -32.87
N GLU A 402 -41.70 1.50 -32.93
CA GLU A 402 -40.23 1.58 -33.02
C GLU A 402 -39.68 1.07 -34.35
N GLY A 403 -40.45 0.28 -35.12
CA GLY A 403 -39.98 -0.22 -36.41
C GLY A 403 -40.80 -1.34 -37.03
N ILE A 404 -40.20 -1.99 -38.04
CA ILE A 404 -40.79 -3.09 -38.80
C ILE A 404 -39.96 -4.36 -38.62
N GLN A 405 -40.64 -5.48 -38.44
CA GLN A 405 -40.08 -6.81 -38.44
C GLN A 405 -40.01 -7.36 -39.87
N TYR A 406 -39.05 -6.84 -40.64
CA TYR A 406 -38.85 -7.15 -42.05
C TYR A 406 -38.67 -8.66 -42.31
N GLU A 407 -38.11 -9.39 -41.35
CA GLU A 407 -37.94 -10.84 -41.44
C GLU A 407 -39.27 -11.60 -41.50
N ARG A 408 -40.38 -10.99 -41.07
CA ARG A 408 -41.72 -11.59 -41.06
C ARG A 408 -42.51 -11.31 -42.33
N ILE A 409 -42.09 -10.34 -43.16
CA ILE A 409 -42.73 -10.02 -44.45
C ILE A 409 -42.67 -11.23 -45.39
N GLY A 410 -41.50 -11.84 -45.54
CA GLY A 410 -41.32 -13.03 -46.38
C GLY A 410 -42.31 -14.14 -46.00
N PRO A 411 -42.32 -14.61 -44.74
CA PRO A 411 -43.31 -15.54 -44.23
C PRO A 411 -44.77 -15.13 -44.48
N ALA A 412 -45.12 -13.86 -44.32
CA ALA A 412 -46.48 -13.35 -44.57
C ALA A 412 -46.90 -13.43 -46.05
N LEU A 413 -45.95 -13.36 -46.99
CA LEU A 413 -46.21 -13.46 -48.42
C LEU A 413 -46.27 -14.90 -48.94
N ILE A 414 -45.72 -15.88 -48.21
CA ILE A 414 -45.70 -17.30 -48.64
C ILE A 414 -47.09 -17.82 -49.04
N PRO A 415 -48.19 -17.60 -48.28
CA PRO A 415 -49.52 -18.05 -48.68
C PRO A 415 -50.03 -17.38 -49.96
N VAL A 416 -49.74 -16.09 -50.16
CA VAL A 416 -50.13 -15.34 -51.36
C VAL A 416 -49.38 -15.87 -52.58
N ILE A 417 -48.07 -16.04 -52.47
CA ILE A 417 -47.21 -16.62 -53.52
C ILE A 417 -47.69 -18.03 -53.86
N ARG A 418 -48.06 -18.83 -52.86
CA ARG A 418 -48.63 -20.17 -53.09
C ARG A 418 -49.95 -20.12 -53.86
N LYS A 419 -50.84 -19.20 -53.52
CA LYS A 419 -52.11 -18.98 -54.23
C LYS A 419 -51.87 -18.55 -55.68
N LEU A 420 -50.93 -17.63 -55.90
CA LEU A 420 -50.52 -17.19 -57.24
C LEU A 420 -49.95 -18.35 -58.06
N LYS A 421 -49.02 -19.15 -57.51
CA LYS A 421 -48.45 -20.31 -58.19
C LYS A 421 -49.53 -21.33 -58.61
N LYS A 422 -50.48 -21.63 -57.72
CA LYS A 422 -51.62 -22.51 -58.06
C LYS A 422 -52.47 -21.93 -59.19
N LYS A 423 -52.76 -20.63 -59.15
CA LYS A 423 -53.53 -19.96 -60.20
C LYS A 423 -52.80 -19.99 -61.55
N VAL A 424 -51.49 -19.78 -61.56
CA VAL A 424 -50.67 -19.86 -62.78
C VAL A 424 -50.71 -21.27 -63.36
N GLN A 425 -50.50 -22.31 -62.54
CA GLN A 425 -50.60 -23.71 -63.00
C GLN A 425 -51.97 -24.01 -63.63
N GLN A 426 -53.06 -23.59 -62.99
CA GLN A 426 -54.40 -23.76 -63.54
C GLN A 426 -54.63 -23.03 -64.86
N LEU A 427 -53.97 -21.88 -65.07
CA LEU A 427 -54.05 -21.13 -66.32
C LEU A 427 -53.21 -21.79 -67.41
N GLU A 428 -52.03 -22.31 -67.08
CA GLU A 428 -51.17 -23.06 -68.00
C GLU A 428 -51.81 -24.38 -68.46
N GLU A 429 -52.44 -25.12 -67.54
CA GLU A 429 -53.22 -26.33 -67.86
C GLU A 429 -54.34 -26.02 -68.85
N LYS A 430 -55.11 -24.95 -68.60
CA LYS A 430 -56.17 -24.51 -69.51
C LYS A 430 -55.68 -24.04 -70.88
N LEU A 431 -54.45 -23.51 -70.97
CA LEU A 431 -53.85 -23.07 -72.21
C LEU A 431 -53.33 -24.25 -73.04
N ASN A 432 -52.92 -25.34 -72.39
CA ASN A 432 -52.44 -26.56 -73.05
C ASN A 432 -53.57 -27.53 -73.43
N GLU A 433 -54.79 -27.29 -72.95
CA GLU A 433 -56.01 -28.02 -73.34
C GLU A 433 -56.79 -27.32 -74.48
N GLN A 434 -56.31 -26.16 -74.97
CA GLN A 434 -56.77 -25.48 -76.18
C GLN A 434 -55.82 -25.74 -77.34
#